data_AF-A0A2G6D2U7-F1
#
_entry.id   AF-A0A2G6D2U7-F1
#
_cell.length_a   1.000
_cell.length_b   1.000
_cell.length_c   1.000
_cell.angle_alpha   90.00
_cell.angle_beta   90.00
_cell.angle_gamma   90.00
#
_symmetry.space_group_name_H-M   'P 1'
#
loop_
_entity.id
_entity.type
_entity.pdbx_description
1 polymer ?
#
loop_
_entity_poly.entity_id
_entity_poly.type
_entity_poly.pdbx_seq_one_letter_code
_entity_poly.pdbx_strand_id
1 'polypeptide(L)'
;MSWLSGIPIVSDLIHLGSTYIKGKNTLKQAKIDAETAVLMRAADNVADWEKLQAKAAQSSWKDEYLVLILSFPFIASFIPDAVPYIQSGFEAMSKTPDWYQWSFMAAICASFGIKGLRGITGK
;
A
#
# COMPACT_ATOMS: atom_id res chain seq x y z
N MET A 1 47.93 52.69 6.91
CA MET A 1 47.21 51.48 6.46
C MET A 1 45.92 51.88 5.73
N SER A 2 46.01 52.27 4.46
CA SER A 2 44.88 52.80 3.67
C SER A 2 45.08 52.55 2.16
N TRP A 3 45.48 51.34 1.76
CA TRP A 3 45.75 51.00 0.35
C TRP A 3 44.94 49.81 -0.17
N LEU A 4 44.01 49.27 0.62
CA LEU A 4 43.12 48.16 0.24
C LEU A 4 41.70 48.61 -0.15
N SER A 5 41.42 49.91 -0.23
CA SER A 5 40.13 50.46 -0.67
C SER A 5 39.98 50.56 -2.20
N GLY A 6 40.96 50.07 -2.96
CA GLY A 6 40.97 50.07 -4.42
C GLY A 6 40.46 48.75 -5.00
N ILE A 7 39.38 48.83 -5.78
CA ILE A 7 38.75 47.82 -6.65
C ILE A 7 37.51 47.13 -6.03
N PRO A 8 36.31 47.77 -6.12
CA PRO A 8 35.03 47.17 -5.70
C PRO A 8 34.70 45.85 -6.42
N ILE A 9 35.26 45.65 -7.63
CA ILE A 9 35.01 44.48 -8.50
C ILE A 9 35.51 43.17 -7.87
N VAL A 10 36.61 43.18 -7.11
CA VAL A 10 37.16 41.95 -6.49
C VAL A 10 36.25 41.46 -5.36
N SER A 11 35.71 42.39 -4.56
CA SER A 11 34.72 42.08 -3.52
C SER A 11 33.44 41.53 -4.13
N ASP A 12 32.96 42.13 -5.22
CA ASP A 12 31.73 41.69 -5.90
C ASP A 12 31.89 40.30 -6.54
N LEU A 13 33.07 40.00 -7.11
CA LEU A 13 33.39 38.67 -7.65
C LEU A 13 33.49 37.59 -6.57
N ILE A 14 34.08 37.91 -5.42
CA ILE A 14 34.12 37.02 -4.25
C ILE A 14 32.70 36.78 -3.72
N HIS A 15 31.86 37.83 -3.69
CA HIS A 15 30.47 37.72 -3.29
C HIS A 15 29.64 36.86 -4.27
N LEU A 16 29.83 37.02 -5.58
CA LEU A 16 29.19 36.21 -6.62
C LEU A 16 29.60 34.74 -6.56
N GLY A 17 30.91 34.47 -6.41
CA GLY A 17 31.44 33.11 -6.23
C GLY A 17 30.92 32.43 -4.97
N SER A 18 30.89 33.15 -3.84
CA SER A 18 30.33 32.65 -2.59
C SER A 18 28.82 32.40 -2.69
N THR A 19 28.08 33.26 -3.40
CA THR A 19 26.63 33.11 -3.64
C THR A 19 26.34 31.92 -4.55
N TYR A 20 27.15 31.69 -5.58
CA TYR A 20 27.02 30.54 -6.47
C TYR A 20 27.28 29.21 -5.75
N ILE A 21 28.32 29.15 -4.91
CA ILE A 21 28.62 27.96 -4.08
C ILE A 21 27.50 27.72 -3.05
N LYS A 22 27.01 28.78 -2.39
CA LYS A 22 25.86 28.70 -1.48
C LYS A 22 24.59 28.25 -2.21
N GLY A 23 24.33 28.74 -3.42
CA GLY A 23 23.21 28.32 -4.27
C GLY A 23 23.27 26.83 -4.61
N LYS A 24 24.45 26.31 -4.97
CA LYS A 24 24.63 24.88 -5.27
C LYS A 24 24.45 23.99 -4.03
N ASN A 25 24.91 24.44 -2.86
CA ASN A 25 24.75 23.71 -1.60
C ASN A 25 23.29 23.73 -1.12
N THR A 26 22.61 24.87 -1.22
CA THR A 26 21.18 24.98 -0.87
C THR A 26 20.29 24.14 -1.80
N LEU A 27 20.58 24.08 -3.09
CA LEU A 27 19.87 23.19 -4.02
C LEU A 27 20.08 21.70 -3.70
N LYS A 28 21.31 21.30 -3.34
CA LYS A 28 21.57 19.93 -2.89
C LYS A 28 20.85 19.61 -1.60
N GLN A 29 20.88 20.53 -0.63
CA GLN A 29 20.18 20.35 0.64
C GLN A 29 18.66 20.23 0.43
N ALA A 30 18.06 21.14 -0.34
CA ALA A 30 16.64 21.09 -0.67
C ALA A 30 16.23 19.80 -1.39
N LYS A 31 17.11 19.26 -2.25
CA LYS A 31 16.87 17.97 -2.92
C LYS A 31 16.92 16.80 -1.93
N ILE A 32 17.90 16.76 -1.03
CA ILE A 32 18.01 15.74 0.01
C ILE A 32 16.81 15.81 0.96
N ASP A 33 16.38 17.02 1.33
CA ASP A 33 15.24 17.23 2.22
C ASP A 33 13.92 16.81 1.54
N ALA A 34 13.77 17.09 0.24
CA ALA A 34 12.62 16.63 -0.54
C ALA A 34 12.59 15.10 -0.70
N GLU A 35 13.72 14.47 -1.01
CA GLU A 35 13.84 13.01 -1.10
C GLU A 35 13.56 12.35 0.25
N THR A 36 14.12 12.89 1.33
CA THR A 36 13.87 12.43 2.71
C THR A 36 12.41 12.60 3.08
N ALA A 37 11.79 13.73 2.76
CA ALA A 37 10.37 13.96 3.01
C ALA A 37 9.46 13.02 2.21
N VAL A 38 9.83 12.64 0.98
CA VAL A 38 9.09 11.63 0.20
C VAL A 38 9.27 10.24 0.81
N LEU A 39 10.49 9.88 1.22
CA LEU A 39 10.78 8.59 1.87
C LEU A 39 10.06 8.47 3.23
N MET A 40 10.09 9.52 4.05
CA MET A 40 9.36 9.59 5.31
C MET A 40 7.86 9.47 5.07
N ARG A 41 7.29 10.24 4.12
CA ARG A 41 5.88 10.10 3.76
C ARG A 41 5.54 8.71 3.24
N ALA A 42 6.41 8.07 2.46
CA ALA A 42 6.18 6.72 1.98
C ALA A 42 6.18 5.71 3.14
N ALA A 43 7.11 5.83 4.08
CA ALA A 43 7.18 5.01 5.28
C ALA A 43 5.97 5.23 6.21
N ASP A 44 5.60 6.50 6.44
CA ASP A 44 4.42 6.88 7.23
C ASP A 44 3.14 6.35 6.59
N ASN A 45 3.01 6.46 5.27
CA ASN A 45 1.89 5.87 4.55
C ASN A 45 1.85 4.36 4.75
N VAL A 46 2.96 3.63 4.58
CA VAL A 46 2.98 2.16 4.79
C VAL A 46 2.59 1.80 6.21
N ALA A 47 3.12 2.50 7.21
CA ALA A 47 2.77 2.29 8.61
C ALA A 47 1.30 2.60 8.90
N ASP A 48 0.75 3.68 8.32
CA ASP A 48 -0.66 4.01 8.40
C ASP A 48 -1.53 3.00 7.67
N TRP A 49 -1.13 2.49 6.51
CA TRP A 49 -1.80 1.42 5.77
C TRP A 49 -1.85 0.14 6.60
N GLU A 50 -0.75 -0.27 7.22
CA GLU A 50 -0.70 -1.44 8.09
C GLU A 50 -1.57 -1.24 9.34
N LYS A 51 -1.55 -0.05 9.93
CA LYS A 51 -2.38 0.28 11.11
C LYS A 51 -3.87 0.35 10.76
N LEU A 52 -4.23 0.88 9.60
CA LEU A 52 -5.60 0.93 9.11
C LEU A 52 -6.11 -0.47 8.78
N GLN A 53 -5.27 -1.30 8.17
CA GLN A 53 -5.57 -2.70 7.87
C GLN A 53 -5.73 -3.52 9.17
N ALA A 54 -4.83 -3.33 10.14
CA ALA A 54 -4.92 -4.00 11.45
C ALA A 54 -6.20 -3.59 12.20
N LYS A 55 -6.57 -2.30 12.16
CA LYS A 55 -7.84 -1.82 12.72
C LYS A 55 -9.05 -2.35 11.98
N ALA A 56 -9.02 -2.41 10.65
CA ALA A 56 -10.10 -2.95 9.85
C ALA A 56 -10.29 -4.46 10.10
N ALA A 57 -9.21 -5.19 10.37
CA ALA A 57 -9.24 -6.62 10.69
C ALA A 57 -9.74 -6.91 12.12
N GLN A 58 -9.73 -5.93 13.03
CA GLN A 58 -9.98 -6.16 14.46
C GLN A 58 -11.46 -6.39 14.82
N SER A 59 -12.41 -6.08 13.92
CA SER A 59 -13.85 -6.30 14.15
C SER A 59 -14.64 -6.26 12.85
N SER A 60 -14.29 -7.12 11.90
CA SER A 60 -14.96 -7.16 10.60
C SER A 60 -16.00 -8.28 10.58
N TRP A 61 -17.24 -7.92 10.92
CA TRP A 61 -18.38 -8.87 10.92
C TRP A 61 -18.58 -9.53 9.54
N LYS A 62 -18.21 -8.85 8.45
CA LYS A 62 -18.26 -9.39 7.08
C LYS A 62 -17.27 -10.53 6.88
N ASP A 63 -16.10 -10.47 7.51
CA ASP A 63 -15.06 -11.48 7.37
C ASP A 63 -15.43 -12.71 8.19
N GLU A 64 -15.97 -12.52 9.40
CA GLU A 64 -16.56 -13.61 10.20
C GLU A 64 -17.73 -14.29 9.49
N TYR A 65 -18.63 -13.51 8.87
CA TYR A 65 -19.73 -14.04 8.07
C TYR A 65 -19.25 -14.87 6.87
N LEU A 66 -18.23 -14.41 6.15
CA LEU A 66 -17.65 -15.16 5.03
C LEU A 66 -16.91 -16.42 5.51
N VAL A 67 -16.21 -16.38 6.65
CA VAL A 67 -15.62 -17.58 7.26
C VAL A 67 -16.71 -18.60 7.58
N LEU A 68 -17.83 -18.18 8.18
CA LEU A 68 -18.95 -19.08 8.48
C LEU A 68 -19.56 -19.69 7.22
N ILE A 69 -19.85 -18.88 6.19
CA ILE A 69 -20.42 -19.37 4.94
C ILE A 69 -19.49 -20.32 4.20
N LEU A 70 -18.18 -20.05 4.18
CA LEU A 70 -17.21 -20.90 3.50
C LEU A 70 -16.93 -22.19 4.29
N SER A 71 -16.90 -22.11 5.62
CA SER A 71 -16.63 -23.27 6.48
C SER A 71 -17.84 -24.19 6.66
N PHE A 72 -19.06 -23.65 6.63
CA PHE A 72 -20.29 -24.41 6.84
C PHE A 72 -20.48 -25.59 5.86
N PRO A 73 -20.44 -25.44 4.52
CA PRO A 73 -20.60 -26.56 3.59
C PRO A 73 -19.46 -27.58 3.73
N PHE A 74 -18.26 -27.14 4.11
CA PHE A 74 -17.14 -28.04 4.38
C PHE A 74 -17.40 -28.92 5.60
N ILE A 75 -17.80 -28.34 6.73
CA ILE A 75 -18.11 -29.11 7.95
C ILE A 75 -19.36 -29.98 7.74
N ALA A 76 -20.40 -29.44 7.08
CA ALA A 76 -21.64 -30.16 6.81
C ALA A 76 -21.44 -31.38 5.89
N SER A 77 -20.39 -31.40 5.06
CA SER A 77 -20.07 -32.55 4.20
C SER A 77 -19.70 -33.83 4.98
N PHE A 78 -19.38 -33.72 6.27
CA PHE A 78 -19.13 -34.87 7.15
C PHE A 78 -20.39 -35.44 7.80
N ILE A 79 -21.55 -34.81 7.62
CA ILE A 79 -22.84 -35.26 8.13
C ILE A 79 -23.59 -35.95 6.98
N PRO A 80 -23.76 -37.29 6.98
CA PRO A 80 -24.30 -38.03 5.84
C PRO A 80 -25.64 -37.49 5.31
N ASP A 81 -26.55 -37.10 6.21
CA ASP A 81 -27.87 -36.58 5.85
C ASP A 81 -27.81 -35.19 5.22
N ALA A 82 -26.74 -34.41 5.46
CA ALA A 82 -26.57 -33.08 4.90
C ALA A 82 -25.95 -33.10 3.50
N VAL A 83 -25.21 -34.17 3.14
CA VAL A 83 -24.48 -34.30 1.88
C VAL A 83 -25.33 -34.03 0.63
N PRO A 84 -26.57 -34.56 0.50
CA PRO A 84 -27.39 -34.30 -0.69
C PRO A 84 -27.68 -32.81 -0.89
N TYR A 85 -27.96 -32.08 0.20
CA TYR A 85 -28.25 -30.64 0.15
C TYR A 85 -27.03 -29.82 -0.25
N ILE A 86 -25.85 -30.20 0.25
CA ILE A 86 -24.59 -29.55 -0.12
C ILE A 86 -24.28 -29.78 -1.61
N GLN A 87 -24.42 -31.01 -2.10
CA GLN A 87 -24.21 -31.33 -3.51
C GLN A 87 -25.17 -30.56 -4.43
N SER A 88 -26.47 -30.54 -4.11
CA SER A 88 -27.44 -29.75 -4.87
C SER A 88 -27.16 -28.24 -4.83
N GLY A 89 -26.64 -27.74 -3.70
CA GLY A 89 -26.22 -26.35 -3.57
C GLY A 89 -25.05 -26.01 -4.49
N PHE A 90 -24.01 -26.85 -4.54
CA PHE A 90 -22.89 -26.68 -5.47
C PHE A 90 -23.32 -26.79 -6.94
N GLU A 91 -24.27 -27.66 -7.25
CA GLU A 91 -24.84 -27.76 -8.60
C GLU A 91 -25.65 -26.51 -8.99
N ALA A 92 -26.36 -25.89 -8.05
CA ALA A 92 -27.03 -24.61 -8.29
C ALA A 92 -26.01 -23.49 -8.53
N MET A 93 -24.91 -23.47 -7.76
CA MET A 93 -23.84 -22.48 -7.92
C MET A 93 -23.08 -22.64 -9.24
N SER A 94 -22.92 -23.86 -9.78
CA SER A 94 -22.27 -24.04 -11.09
C SER A 94 -23.10 -23.47 -12.25
N LYS A 95 -24.40 -23.26 -12.05
CA LYS A 95 -25.32 -22.67 -13.05
C LYS A 95 -25.35 -21.15 -13.00
N THR A 96 -24.72 -20.51 -12.01
CA THR A 96 -24.69 -19.04 -11.94
C THR A 96 -23.80 -18.48 -13.04
N PRO A 97 -24.10 -17.30 -13.61
CA PRO A 97 -23.25 -16.66 -14.61
C PRO A 97 -21.82 -16.38 -14.13
N ASP A 98 -20.85 -16.46 -15.03
CA ASP A 98 -19.42 -16.28 -14.72
C ASP A 98 -19.13 -14.97 -13.99
N TRP A 99 -19.73 -13.85 -14.42
CA TRP A 99 -19.51 -12.53 -13.82
C TRP A 99 -19.84 -12.51 -12.32
N TYR A 100 -20.83 -13.30 -11.89
CA TYR A 100 -21.23 -13.39 -10.50
C TYR A 100 -20.21 -14.18 -9.68
N GLN A 101 -19.75 -15.32 -10.21
CA GLN A 101 -18.73 -16.14 -9.55
C GLN A 101 -17.41 -15.36 -9.38
N TRP A 102 -16.99 -14.61 -10.42
CA TRP A 102 -15.81 -13.76 -10.35
C TRP A 102 -15.97 -12.62 -9.33
N SER A 103 -17.14 -11.99 -9.26
CA SER A 103 -17.43 -10.92 -8.29
C SER A 103 -17.41 -11.45 -6.85
N PHE A 104 -17.98 -12.64 -6.62
CA PHE A 104 -17.98 -13.29 -5.32
C PHE A 104 -16.56 -13.68 -4.88
N MET A 105 -15.76 -14.26 -5.79
CA MET A 105 -14.35 -14.57 -5.53
C MET A 105 -13.53 -13.31 -5.21
N ALA A 106 -13.75 -12.21 -5.94
CA ALA A 106 -13.08 -10.94 -5.67
C ALA A 106 -13.45 -10.38 -4.30
N ALA A 107 -14.72 -10.49 -3.87
CA ALA A 107 -15.17 -10.07 -2.55
C ALA A 107 -14.51 -10.89 -1.43
N ILE A 108 -14.35 -12.20 -1.61
CA ILE A 108 -13.61 -13.08 -0.69
C ILE A 108 -12.15 -12.65 -0.58
N CYS A 109 -11.45 -12.49 -1.71
CA CYS A 109 -10.05 -12.06 -1.73
C CYS A 109 -9.84 -10.71 -1.03
N ALA A 110 -10.76 -9.75 -1.24
CA ALA A 110 -10.73 -8.45 -0.60
C ALA A 110 -10.96 -8.52 0.92
N SER A 111 -11.83 -9.44 1.36
CA SER A 111 -12.18 -9.63 2.77
C SER A 111 -11.04 -10.29 3.56
N PHE A 112 -10.37 -11.29 2.97
CA PHE A 112 -9.21 -11.93 3.61
C PHE A 112 -7.88 -11.20 3.38
N GLY A 113 -7.89 -10.04 2.72
CA GLY A 113 -6.68 -9.27 2.46
C GLY A 113 -5.65 -10.03 1.62
N ILE A 114 -6.07 -11.02 0.82
CA ILE A 114 -5.21 -11.73 -0.12
C ILE A 114 -4.83 -10.72 -1.20
N LYS A 115 -3.67 -10.07 -1.02
CA LYS A 115 -3.06 -9.21 -2.03
C LYS A 115 -2.70 -10.11 -3.21
N GLY A 116 -3.61 -10.20 -4.19
CA GLY A 116 -3.52 -11.15 -5.30
C GLY A 116 -2.13 -11.14 -5.93
N LEU A 117 -1.52 -12.33 -6.06
CA LEU A 117 -0.37 -12.76 -6.89
C LEU A 117 0.80 -11.78 -7.16
N ARG A 118 0.89 -10.62 -6.50
CA ARG A 118 1.91 -9.60 -6.78
C ARG A 118 3.22 -9.88 -6.03
N GLY A 119 3.21 -10.86 -5.13
CA GLY A 119 4.39 -11.36 -4.41
C GLY A 119 5.05 -12.61 -5.02
N ILE A 120 4.47 -13.21 -6.07
CA ILE A 120 5.03 -14.43 -6.70
C ILE A 120 5.81 -14.17 -8.00
N THR A 121 5.86 -12.93 -8.49
CA THR A 121 6.65 -12.52 -9.67
C THR A 121 7.70 -11.47 -9.27
N GLY A 122 8.30 -11.66 -8.10
CA GLY A 122 9.39 -10.85 -7.56
C GLY A 122 10.58 -11.72 -7.18
N LYS A 123 11.01 -12.59 -8.11
CA LYS A 123 12.36 -13.15 -8.18
C LYS A 123 12.81 -13.12 -9.63
#